data_AF-A0A3A9A2M0-F1
#
_entry.id   AF-A0A3A9A2M0-F1
#
_cell.length_a   1.000
_cell.length_b   1.000
_cell.length_c   1.000
_cell.angle_alpha   90.00
_cell.angle_beta   90.00
_cell.angle_gamma   90.00
#
_symmetry.space_group_name_H-M   'P 1'
#
loop_
_entity.id
_entity.type
_entity.pdbx_description
1 polymer ?
#
loop_
_entity_poly.entity_id
_entity_poly.type
_entity_poly.pdbx_seq_one_letter_code
_entity_poly.pdbx_strand_id
1 'polypeptide(L)'
;MNYVANWNRLDSIILFCENKLCQLKAAVCESKETEPDVELMIQAETAHLKTENESLKKREVPAYLIEEEGEYFCPKCQYKQPDPMRVRYCANCGHRVIYVSKRKIERAER
;
A
#
# COMPACT_ATOMS: atom_id res chain seq x y z
N MET A 1 51.23 -33.02 -22.62
CA MET A 1 50.13 -32.83 -21.65
C MET A 1 48.92 -33.62 -22.15
N ASN A 2 48.29 -34.44 -21.31
CA ASN A 2 47.14 -35.25 -21.73
C ASN A 2 45.84 -34.47 -21.51
N TYR A 3 45.44 -33.72 -22.54
CA TYR A 3 44.32 -32.79 -22.50
C TYR A 3 42.99 -33.47 -22.11
N VAL A 4 42.79 -34.73 -22.50
CA VAL A 4 41.58 -35.50 -22.20
C VAL A 4 41.45 -35.76 -20.68
N ALA A 5 42.56 -36.10 -20.02
CA ALA A 5 42.56 -36.34 -18.58
C ALA A 5 42.26 -35.06 -17.77
N ASN A 6 42.70 -33.90 -18.25
CA ASN A 6 42.41 -32.61 -17.62
C ASN A 6 40.93 -32.21 -17.78
N TRP A 7 40.35 -32.42 -18.95
CA TRP A 7 38.92 -32.18 -19.19
C TRP A 7 38.04 -33.09 -18.33
N ASN A 8 38.34 -34.38 -18.25
CA ASN A 8 37.59 -35.32 -17.39
C ASN A 8 37.65 -34.94 -15.91
N ARG A 9 38.77 -34.35 -15.46
CA ARG A 9 38.92 -33.90 -14.08
C ARG A 9 38.10 -32.64 -13.78
N LEU A 10 38.03 -31.71 -14.73
CA LEU A 10 37.16 -30.53 -14.63
C LEU A 10 35.69 -30.95 -14.62
N ASP A 11 35.31 -31.86 -15.51
CA ASP A 11 33.94 -32.37 -15.62
C ASP A 11 33.49 -33.08 -14.33
N SER A 12 34.38 -33.87 -13.72
CA SER A 12 34.12 -34.49 -12.42
C SER A 12 33.90 -33.48 -11.29
N ILE A 13 34.61 -32.35 -11.32
CA ILE A 13 34.43 -31.27 -10.33
C ILE A 13 33.10 -30.55 -10.54
N ILE A 14 32.75 -30.27 -11.80
CA ILE A 14 31.47 -29.65 -12.16
C ILE A 14 30.31 -30.54 -11.70
N LEU A 15 30.35 -31.83 -12.05
CA LEU A 15 29.31 -32.79 -11.66
C LEU A 15 29.16 -32.93 -10.14
N PHE A 16 30.28 -32.89 -9.40
CA PHE A 16 30.25 -32.90 -7.94
C PHE A 16 29.55 -31.66 -7.36
N CYS A 17 29.89 -30.47 -7.88
CA CYS A 17 29.27 -29.22 -7.48
C CYS A 17 27.77 -29.19 -7.81
N GLU A 18 27.38 -29.65 -9.00
CA GLU A 18 25.98 -29.73 -9.42
C GLU A 18 25.18 -30.67 -8.51
N ASN A 19 25.71 -31.85 -8.19
CA ASN A 19 25.06 -32.78 -7.28
C ASN A 19 24.88 -32.18 -5.87
N LYS A 20 25.86 -31.44 -5.36
CA LYS A 20 25.74 -30.76 -4.06
C LYS A 20 24.71 -29.63 -4.09
N LEU A 21 24.65 -28.86 -5.18
CA LEU A 21 23.65 -27.82 -5.37
C LEU A 21 22.23 -28.42 -5.47
N CYS A 22 22.06 -29.54 -6.17
CA CYS A 22 20.78 -30.25 -6.25
C CYS A 22 20.32 -30.78 -4.89
N GLN A 23 21.22 -31.37 -4.09
CA GLN A 23 20.90 -31.84 -2.73
C GLN A 23 20.50 -30.69 -1.79
N LEU A 24 21.21 -29.56 -1.85
CA LEU A 24 20.87 -28.38 -1.05
C LEU A 24 19.51 -27.79 -1.47
N LYS A 25 19.22 -27.74 -2.76
CA LYS A 25 17.91 -27.29 -3.27
C LYS A 25 16.78 -28.22 -2.81
N ALA A 26 16.98 -29.53 -2.86
CA ALA A 26 16.00 -30.51 -2.40
C ALA A 26 15.71 -30.37 -0.89
N ALA A 27 16.76 -30.30 -0.06
CA ALA A 27 16.60 -30.13 1.40
C ALA A 27 15.92 -28.81 1.79
N VAL A 28 16.19 -27.72 1.06
CA VAL A 28 15.51 -26.43 1.28
C VAL A 28 14.07 -26.47 0.80
N CYS A 29 13.76 -27.23 -0.25
CA CYS A 29 12.38 -27.37 -0.74
C CYS A 29 11.53 -28.19 0.24
N GLU A 30 12.05 -29.31 0.74
CA GLU A 30 11.39 -30.13 1.77
C GLU A 30 11.13 -29.33 3.07
N SER A 31 12.04 -28.44 3.47
CA SER A 31 11.83 -27.56 4.64
C SER A 31 10.71 -26.52 4.47
N LYS A 32 10.22 -26.32 3.23
CA LYS A 32 9.16 -25.37 2.89
C LYS A 32 7.81 -26.04 2.62
N GLU A 33 7.74 -27.38 2.66
CA GLU A 33 6.49 -28.13 2.45
C GLU A 33 5.58 -28.17 3.68
N THR A 34 5.97 -27.53 4.79
CA THR A 34 5.08 -27.26 5.90
C THR A 34 3.98 -26.31 5.45
N GLU A 35 2.72 -26.73 5.58
CA GLU A 35 1.57 -25.85 5.35
C GLU A 35 1.78 -24.53 6.10
N PRO A 36 1.52 -23.38 5.45
CA PRO A 36 1.72 -22.09 6.08
C PRO A 36 0.84 -22.02 7.34
N ASP A 37 1.44 -21.61 8.46
CA ASP A 37 0.73 -21.43 9.72
C ASP A 37 -0.45 -20.48 9.49
N VAL A 38 -1.66 -21.02 9.64
CA VAL A 38 -2.93 -20.32 9.39
C VAL A 38 -3.00 -19.05 10.24
N GLU A 39 -2.46 -19.08 11.45
CA GLU A 39 -2.46 -17.93 12.35
C GLU A 39 -1.53 -16.82 11.83
N LEU A 40 -0.36 -17.17 11.30
CA LEU A 40 0.55 -16.19 10.68
C LEU A 40 -0.06 -15.56 9.43
N MET A 41 -0.78 -16.34 8.62
CA MET A 41 -1.49 -15.81 7.44
C MET A 41 -2.59 -14.83 7.85
N ILE A 42 -3.40 -15.18 8.86
CA ILE A 42 -4.46 -14.30 9.39
C ILE A 42 -3.84 -13.01 9.95
N GLN A 43 -2.74 -13.10 10.68
CA GLN A 43 -2.06 -11.94 11.25
C GLN A 43 -1.52 -11.01 10.15
N ALA A 44 -0.93 -11.57 9.10
CA ALA A 44 -0.44 -10.81 7.96
C ALA A 44 -1.58 -10.06 7.23
N GLU A 45 -2.68 -10.76 6.93
CA GLU A 45 -3.84 -10.16 6.27
C GLU A 45 -4.51 -9.11 7.16
N THR A 46 -4.63 -9.38 8.46
CA THR A 46 -5.21 -8.43 9.42
C THR A 46 -4.35 -7.16 9.53
N ALA A 47 -3.03 -7.28 9.53
CA ALA A 47 -2.12 -6.15 9.53
C ALA A 47 -2.28 -5.31 8.24
N HIS A 48 -2.33 -5.99 7.09
CA HIS A 48 -2.55 -5.35 5.79
C HIS A 48 -3.86 -4.56 5.76
N LEU A 49 -4.98 -5.18 6.15
CA LEU A 49 -6.30 -4.55 6.22
C LEU A 49 -6.37 -3.39 7.21
N LYS A 50 -5.63 -3.46 8.34
CA LYS A 50 -5.53 -2.34 9.28
C LYS A 50 -4.84 -1.14 8.66
N THR A 51 -3.71 -1.35 7.99
CA THR A 51 -2.99 -0.28 7.29
C THR A 51 -3.84 0.34 6.19
N GLU A 52 -4.55 -0.48 5.41
CA GLU A 52 -5.47 0.01 4.39
C GLU A 52 -6.60 0.85 5.00
N ASN A 53 -7.24 0.36 6.07
CA ASN A 53 -8.29 1.11 6.78
C ASN A 53 -7.79 2.45 7.34
N GLU A 54 -6.61 2.50 7.93
CA GLU A 54 -6.01 3.75 8.40
C GLU A 54 -5.75 4.73 7.25
N SER A 55 -5.32 4.23 6.09
CA SER A 55 -5.12 5.04 4.90
C SER A 55 -6.44 5.61 4.35
N LEU A 56 -7.53 4.85 4.42
CA LEU A 56 -8.86 5.26 3.98
C LEU A 56 -9.49 6.26 4.95
N LYS A 57 -9.37 6.05 6.27
CA LYS A 57 -9.82 7.03 7.29
C LYS A 57 -9.21 8.41 7.09
N LYS A 58 -7.93 8.49 6.71
CA LYS A 58 -7.26 9.77 6.36
C LYS A 58 -7.92 10.48 5.17
N ARG A 59 -8.59 9.75 4.27
CA ARG A 59 -9.35 10.31 3.13
C ARG A 59 -10.77 10.74 3.50
N GLU A 60 -11.31 10.25 4.61
CA GLU A 60 -12.70 10.48 5.02
C GLU A 60 -12.91 11.66 5.98
N VAL A 61 -11.83 12.18 6.61
CA VAL A 61 -11.95 13.36 7.47
C VAL A 61 -12.53 14.50 6.64
N PRO A 62 -13.73 15.00 6.97
CA PRO A 62 -14.35 16.04 6.19
C PRO A 62 -13.53 17.32 6.28
N ALA A 63 -13.30 17.96 5.14
CA ALA A 63 -12.59 19.22 5.10
C ALA A 63 -13.55 20.40 4.89
N TYR A 64 -13.26 21.54 5.50
CA TYR A 64 -14.09 22.73 5.33
C TYR A 64 -13.82 23.38 3.97
N LEU A 65 -14.88 23.86 3.31
CA LEU A 65 -14.75 24.63 2.07
C LEU A 65 -14.01 25.95 2.35
N ILE A 66 -13.12 26.33 1.42
CA ILE A 66 -12.41 27.61 1.46
C ILE A 66 -13.30 28.64 0.77
N GLU A 67 -13.54 29.79 1.41
CA GLU A 67 -14.30 30.91 0.83
C GLU A 67 -13.34 31.99 0.34
N GLU A 68 -13.38 32.30 -0.96
CA GLU A 68 -12.61 33.40 -1.58
C GLU A 68 -13.58 34.23 -2.43
N GLU A 69 -13.68 35.54 -2.17
CA GLU A 69 -14.52 36.48 -2.92
C GLU A 69 -16.01 36.07 -3.08
N GLY A 70 -16.54 35.28 -2.15
CA GLY A 70 -17.91 34.77 -2.18
C GLY A 70 -18.08 33.46 -2.96
N GLU A 71 -16.99 32.91 -3.48
CA GLU A 71 -16.93 31.58 -4.10
C GLU A 71 -16.34 30.56 -3.13
N TYR A 72 -16.72 29.28 -3.30
CA TYR A 72 -16.33 28.21 -2.38
C TYR A 72 -15.53 27.13 -3.10
N PHE A 73 -14.39 26.78 -2.55
CA PHE A 73 -13.42 25.87 -3.16
C PHE A 73 -13.12 24.66 -2.28
N CYS A 74 -12.85 23.52 -2.94
CA CYS A 74 -12.39 22.33 -2.25
C CYS A 74 -10.94 22.50 -1.75
N PRO A 75 -10.63 22.24 -0.47
CA PRO A 75 -9.26 22.40 0.05
C PRO A 75 -8.25 21.39 -0.51
N LYS A 76 -8.72 20.27 -1.10
CA LYS A 76 -7.86 19.23 -1.66
C LYS A 76 -7.42 19.49 -3.10
N CYS A 77 -8.33 19.99 -3.93
CA CYS A 77 -8.11 20.11 -5.38
C CYS A 77 -8.45 21.49 -5.94
N GLN A 78 -8.81 22.45 -5.07
CA GLN A 78 -9.17 23.83 -5.41
C GLN A 78 -10.30 23.96 -6.45
N TYR A 79 -11.10 22.90 -6.61
CA TYR A 79 -12.24 22.95 -7.52
C TYR A 79 -13.38 23.76 -6.91
N LYS A 80 -13.89 24.73 -7.68
CA LYS A 80 -15.04 25.57 -7.33
C LYS A 80 -16.30 24.73 -7.19
N GLN A 81 -16.97 24.82 -6.05
CA GLN A 81 -18.21 24.10 -5.79
C GLN A 81 -19.41 24.88 -6.38
N PRO A 82 -20.28 24.23 -7.16
CA PRO A 82 -21.42 24.91 -7.80
C PRO A 82 -22.54 25.29 -6.82
N ASP A 83 -22.79 24.47 -5.80
CA ASP A 83 -23.76 24.74 -4.72
C ASP A 83 -23.16 24.36 -3.35
N PRO A 84 -22.42 25.28 -2.71
CA PRO A 84 -21.70 25.00 -1.48
C PRO A 84 -22.62 24.65 -0.30
N MET A 85 -23.87 25.12 -0.28
CA MET A 85 -24.79 24.85 0.84
C MET A 85 -25.36 23.43 0.83
N ARG A 86 -25.40 22.78 -0.34
CA ARG A 86 -25.94 21.42 -0.49
C ARG A 86 -24.89 20.35 -0.74
N VAL A 87 -23.68 20.75 -1.16
CA VAL A 87 -22.63 19.79 -1.49
C VAL A 87 -22.05 19.14 -0.24
N ARG A 88 -22.05 17.80 -0.21
CA ARG A 88 -21.41 16.99 0.86
C ARG A 88 -20.06 16.41 0.45
N TYR A 89 -19.80 16.36 -0.85
CA TYR A 89 -18.58 15.82 -1.45
C TYR A 89 -18.13 16.74 -2.58
N CYS A 90 -16.84 16.93 -2.74
CA CYS A 90 -16.30 17.70 -3.87
C CYS A 90 -16.70 17.03 -5.19
N ALA A 91 -17.32 17.80 -6.09
CA ALA A 91 -17.74 17.30 -7.41
C ALA A 91 -16.58 16.82 -8.31
N ASN A 92 -15.34 17.24 -8.01
CA ASN A 92 -14.15 16.85 -8.78
C ASN A 92 -13.42 15.66 -8.16
N CYS A 93 -13.01 15.74 -6.89
CA CYS A 93 -12.15 14.72 -6.27
C CYS A 93 -12.89 13.75 -5.33
N GLY A 94 -14.20 13.91 -5.14
CA GLY A 94 -15.01 13.05 -4.27
C GLY A 94 -14.71 13.17 -2.77
N HIS A 95 -13.80 14.06 -2.35
CA HIS A 95 -13.48 14.25 -0.94
C HIS A 95 -14.66 14.85 -0.19
N ARG A 96 -14.93 14.36 1.02
CA ARG A 96 -16.04 14.87 1.84
C ARG A 96 -15.76 16.30 2.28
N VAL A 97 -16.72 17.20 2.05
CA VAL A 97 -16.57 18.63 2.37
C VAL A 97 -17.70 19.11 3.28
N ILE A 98 -17.39 20.12 4.10
CA ILE A 98 -18.35 20.76 5.00
C ILE A 98 -18.41 22.25 4.67
N TYR A 99 -19.63 22.74 4.45
CA TYR A 99 -19.92 24.16 4.45
C TYR A 99 -20.06 24.68 5.87
N VAL A 100 -19.32 25.76 6.19
CA VAL A 100 -19.49 26.49 7.45
C VAL A 100 -19.87 27.92 7.10
N SER A 101 -21.07 28.33 7.52
CA SER A 101 -21.45 29.74 7.44
C SER A 101 -20.54 30.57 8.36
N LYS A 102 -20.03 31.72 7.90
CA LYS A 102 -19.22 32.67 8.70
C LYS A 102 -19.76 32.92 10.12
N ARG A 103 -21.09 32.97 10.29
CA ARG A 103 -21.77 33.12 11.60
C ARG A 103 -21.43 32.07 12.67
N LYS A 104 -20.95 30.88 12.27
CA LYS A 104 -20.59 29.80 13.22
C LYS A 104 -19.11 29.84 13.61
N ILE A 105 -18.24 30.39 12.76
CA ILE A 105 -16.79 30.49 13.02
C ILE A 105 -16.54 31.52 14.14
N GLU A 106 -17.17 32.69 14.06
CA GLU A 106 -17.07 33.78 15.06
C GLU A 106 -17.63 33.44 16.46
N ARG A 107 -18.34 32.31 16.59
CA ARG A 107 -18.82 31.76 17.88
C ARG A 107 -17.91 30.68 18.45
N ALA A 108 -17.10 30.03 17.63
CA ALA A 108 -16.16 29.01 18.09
C ALA A 108 -14.82 29.62 18.57
N GLU A 109 -14.53 30.86 18.15
CA GLU A 109 -13.33 31.61 18.53
C GLU A 109 -13.55 32.57 19.72
N ARG A 110 -14.71 32.49 20.38
CA ARG A 110 -15.06 33.24 21.60
C ARG A 110 -15.16 32.31 22.79
#